data_AF-A0A077Z725-F1
#
_entry.id   AF-A0A077Z725-F1
#
_cell.length_a   1.000
_cell.length_b   1.000
_cell.length_c   1.000
_cell.angle_alpha   90.00
_cell.angle_beta   90.00
_cell.angle_gamma   90.00
#
_symmetry.space_group_name_H-M   'P 1'
#
loop_
_entity.id
_entity.type
_entity.pdbx_description
1 polymer ?
#
loop_
_entity_poly.entity_id
_entity_poly.type
_entity_poly.pdbx_seq_one_letter_code
_entity_poly.pdbx_strand_id
1 'polypeptide(L)'
;MGFPAEKLEGVFRNHIDDVVSCNERCYNASRFNNRVAYYPFVDHQPPCLENMLPFCEDVHQWLSQDSRNVVAIHCKAGKGRTGVMICAYLLYVGEFTCANEALEYYGQQRTVDMNGVTIPSQRRYVGYFSHLLRNNIHYSVVPMVLRSIELENAPVLDKAVFSK
;
A
#
# COMPACT_ATOMS: atom_id res chain seq x y z
N MET A 1 1.82 15.29 7.15
CA MET A 1 1.22 16.36 7.98
C MET A 1 -0.28 16.42 7.72
N GLY A 2 -1.12 16.12 8.72
CA GLY A 2 -2.55 16.42 8.67
C GLY A 2 -2.77 17.66 9.52
N PHE A 3 -3.23 18.76 8.93
CA PHE A 3 -3.45 20.01 9.64
C PHE A 3 -4.45 19.82 10.80
N PRO A 4 -4.34 20.63 11.87
CA PRO A 4 -5.33 20.66 12.95
C PRO A 4 -6.72 20.94 12.37
N ALA A 5 -7.74 20.31 12.91
CA ALA A 5 -9.11 20.63 12.56
C ALA A 5 -9.51 21.94 13.24
N GLU A 6 -10.06 22.88 12.49
CA GLU A 6 -10.58 24.15 13.02
C GLU A 6 -12.11 24.21 12.92
N LYS A 7 -12.75 24.86 13.91
CA LYS A 7 -14.19 25.17 13.91
C LYS A 7 -15.06 23.92 13.68
N LEU A 8 -15.89 23.93 12.64
CA LEU A 8 -16.80 22.85 12.28
C LEU A 8 -16.07 21.56 11.89
N GLU A 9 -14.82 21.65 11.40
CA GLU A 9 -14.04 20.45 11.10
C GLU A 9 -13.73 19.64 12.37
N GLY A 10 -13.61 20.30 13.52
CA GLY A 10 -13.38 19.65 14.82
C GLY A 10 -14.56 18.79 15.28
N VAL A 11 -15.74 18.95 14.68
CA VAL A 11 -16.91 18.09 14.96
C VAL A 11 -16.70 16.67 14.42
N PHE A 12 -15.93 16.52 13.33
CA PHE A 12 -15.76 15.25 12.63
C PHE A 12 -14.30 14.77 12.54
N ARG A 13 -13.32 15.64 12.83
CA ARG A 13 -11.89 15.31 12.88
C ARG A 13 -11.39 15.32 14.33
N ASN A 14 -10.36 14.51 14.63
CA ASN A 14 -9.75 14.44 15.95
C ASN A 14 -9.17 15.80 16.39
N HIS A 15 -9.27 16.10 17.69
CA HIS A 15 -8.71 17.30 18.30
C HIS A 15 -7.18 17.27 18.25
N ILE A 16 -6.50 18.44 18.23
CA ILE A 16 -5.05 18.52 18.09
C ILE A 16 -4.28 17.75 19.18
N ASP A 17 -4.82 17.71 20.40
CA ASP A 17 -4.23 16.98 21.53
C ASP A 17 -4.28 15.46 21.36
N ASP A 18 -5.23 14.95 20.56
CA ASP A 18 -5.29 13.54 20.18
C ASP A 18 -4.31 13.21 19.04
N VAL A 19 -3.75 14.23 18.38
CA VAL A 19 -2.76 14.11 17.31
C VAL A 19 -1.36 14.16 17.91
N VAL A 20 -1.06 13.20 18.78
CA VAL A 20 0.32 12.94 19.19
C VAL A 20 1.09 12.48 17.95
N SER A 21 2.35 12.90 17.84
CA SER A 21 3.31 12.74 16.73
C SER A 21 3.60 11.28 16.29
N CYS A 22 2.58 10.48 16.01
CA CYS A 22 2.66 9.22 15.30
C CYS A 22 2.51 9.52 13.81
N ASN A 23 3.48 9.10 13.01
CA ASN A 23 3.52 9.32 11.56
C ASN A 23 2.23 8.87 10.82
N GLU A 24 1.36 8.09 11.46
CA GLU A 24 0.04 7.68 10.98
C GLU A 24 -1.01 7.83 12.10
N ARG A 25 -2.16 8.44 11.78
CA ARG A 25 -3.30 8.53 12.72
C ARG A 25 -3.96 7.15 12.82
N CYS A 26 -4.01 6.56 14.01
CA CYS A 26 -4.79 5.36 14.26
C CYS A 26 -6.27 5.71 14.51
N TYR A 27 -7.18 4.82 14.10
CA TYR A 27 -8.60 4.92 14.46
C TYR A 27 -8.84 4.36 15.85
N ASN A 28 -9.79 4.94 16.58
CA ASN A 28 -10.37 4.25 17.72
C ASN A 28 -11.24 3.10 17.19
N ALA A 29 -10.75 1.87 17.32
CA ALA A 29 -11.42 0.66 16.81
C ALA A 29 -12.82 0.46 17.39
N SER A 30 -13.10 0.98 18.59
CA SER A 30 -14.44 0.90 19.22
C SER A 30 -15.53 1.58 18.38
N ARG A 31 -15.18 2.60 17.58
CA ARG A 31 -16.11 3.25 16.66
C ARG A 31 -16.54 2.36 15.48
N PHE A 32 -15.85 1.24 15.28
CA PHE A 32 -16.11 0.26 14.22
C PHE A 32 -16.41 -1.12 14.79
N ASN A 33 -16.91 -1.19 16.03
CA ASN A 33 -17.19 -2.43 16.77
C ASN A 33 -15.93 -3.32 16.90
N ASN A 34 -14.75 -2.72 17.04
CA ASN A 34 -13.45 -3.40 17.10
C ASN A 34 -13.10 -4.26 15.88
N ARG A 35 -13.75 -4.02 14.73
CA ARG A 35 -13.47 -4.72 13.46
C ARG A 35 -12.53 -3.92 12.58
N VAL A 36 -11.34 -3.63 13.12
CA VAL A 36 -10.31 -2.85 12.42
C VAL A 36 -9.00 -3.64 12.45
N ALA A 37 -8.48 -3.97 11.27
CA ALA A 37 -7.14 -4.51 11.10
C ALA A 37 -6.19 -3.41 10.59
N TYR A 38 -4.94 -3.43 11.03
CA TYR A 38 -3.96 -2.39 10.72
C TYR A 38 -2.74 -2.96 10.01
N TYR A 39 -2.53 -2.54 8.76
CA TYR A 39 -1.40 -2.94 7.91
C TYR A 39 -0.60 -1.70 7.48
N PRO A 40 0.27 -1.17 8.36
CA PRO A 40 1.01 0.06 8.08
C PRO A 40 2.09 -0.16 7.03
N PHE A 41 2.27 0.84 6.17
CA PHE A 41 3.50 1.01 5.42
C PHE A 41 3.70 2.46 4.98
N VAL A 42 4.98 2.84 4.92
CA VAL A 42 5.43 4.23 4.75
C VAL A 42 4.86 4.83 3.47
N ASP A 43 4.45 6.10 3.55
CA ASP A 43 3.91 6.80 2.40
C ASP A 43 4.94 6.80 1.25
N HIS A 44 4.46 6.58 0.02
CA HIS A 44 5.28 6.42 -1.19
C HIS A 44 6.20 5.19 -1.26
N GLN A 45 6.16 4.30 -0.26
CA GLN A 45 6.87 3.03 -0.29
C GLN A 45 5.91 1.87 -0.59
N PRO A 46 6.40 0.71 -1.07
CA PRO A 46 5.61 -0.52 -1.08
C PRO A 46 5.41 -1.07 0.34
N PRO A 47 4.41 -1.95 0.55
CA PRO A 47 4.27 -2.68 1.81
C PRO A 47 5.42 -3.68 2.01
N CYS A 48 5.62 -4.13 3.25
CA CYS A 48 6.37 -5.36 3.47
C CYS A 48 5.63 -6.53 2.79
N LEU A 49 6.36 -7.31 2.00
CA LEU A 49 5.76 -8.40 1.22
C LEU A 49 5.11 -9.46 2.13
N GLU A 50 5.69 -9.68 3.32
CA GLU A 50 5.16 -10.57 4.37
C GLU A 50 3.78 -10.16 4.88
N ASN A 51 3.42 -8.88 4.78
CA ASN A 51 2.13 -8.39 5.25
C ASN A 51 1.02 -8.51 4.18
N MET A 52 1.37 -8.78 2.92
CA MET A 52 0.39 -8.84 1.84
C MET A 52 -0.50 -10.08 1.94
N LEU A 53 0.07 -11.24 2.29
CA LEU A 53 -0.70 -12.49 2.43
C LEU A 53 -1.65 -12.45 3.65
N PRO A 54 -1.18 -12.12 4.88
CA PRO A 54 -2.07 -12.01 6.04
C PRO A 54 -3.19 -10.99 5.82
N PHE A 55 -2.91 -9.88 5.14
CA PHE A 55 -3.97 -8.94 4.75
C PHE A 55 -5.04 -9.59 3.87
N CYS A 56 -4.64 -10.36 2.86
CA CYS A 56 -5.58 -11.01 1.97
C CYS A 56 -6.41 -12.07 2.71
N GLU A 57 -5.78 -12.82 3.61
CA GLU A 57 -6.44 -13.81 4.47
C GLU A 57 -7.47 -13.15 5.41
N ASP A 58 -7.13 -12.05 6.08
CA ASP A 58 -8.06 -11.30 6.93
C ASP A 58 -9.28 -10.79 6.15
N VAL A 59 -9.05 -10.20 4.97
CA VAL A 59 -10.12 -9.70 4.09
C VAL A 59 -10.99 -10.85 3.61
N HIS A 60 -10.37 -11.95 3.15
CA HIS A 60 -11.08 -13.12 2.66
C HIS A 60 -11.91 -13.77 3.77
N GLN A 61 -11.34 -13.97 4.96
CA GLN A 61 -12.03 -14.54 6.11
C GLN A 61 -13.24 -13.71 6.51
N TRP A 62 -13.16 -12.39 6.46
CA TRP A 62 -14.30 -11.52 6.75
C TRP A 62 -15.39 -11.62 5.68
N LEU A 63 -15.02 -11.53 4.40
CA LEU A 63 -15.98 -11.58 3.29
C LEU A 63 -16.65 -12.95 3.15
N SER A 64 -15.96 -14.03 3.50
CA SER A 64 -16.48 -15.40 3.41
C SER A 64 -17.46 -15.77 4.54
N GLN A 65 -17.57 -14.98 5.60
CA GLN A 65 -18.48 -15.27 6.72
C GLN A 65 -19.97 -15.02 6.40
N ASP A 66 -20.27 -14.00 5.59
CA ASP A 66 -21.63 -13.61 5.23
C ASP A 66 -21.59 -12.83 3.91
N SER A 67 -22.50 -13.11 2.97
CA SER A 67 -22.56 -12.41 1.69
C SER A 67 -22.89 -10.91 1.80
N ARG A 68 -23.36 -10.47 2.97
CA ARG A 68 -23.61 -9.06 3.29
C ARG A 68 -22.39 -8.36 3.90
N ASN A 69 -21.31 -9.09 4.20
CA ASN A 69 -20.11 -8.49 4.76
C ASN A 69 -19.41 -7.62 3.73
N VAL A 70 -18.92 -6.48 4.20
CA VAL A 70 -18.19 -5.49 3.39
C VAL A 70 -16.89 -5.15 4.11
N VAL A 71 -15.82 -4.95 3.34
CA VAL A 71 -14.54 -4.42 3.83
C VAL A 71 -14.31 -3.03 3.25
N ALA A 72 -13.91 -2.10 4.11
CA ALA A 72 -13.43 -0.79 3.71
C ALA A 72 -11.90 -0.74 3.86
N ILE A 73 -11.18 -0.57 2.74
CA ILE A 73 -9.72 -0.45 2.72
C ILE A 73 -9.41 1.00 2.36
N HIS A 74 -8.62 1.68 3.17
CA HIS A 74 -8.28 3.07 2.90
C HIS A 74 -6.87 3.42 3.38
N CYS A 75 -6.34 4.52 2.85
CA CYS A 75 -5.14 5.18 3.34
C CYS A 75 -5.47 6.67 3.54
N LYS A 76 -4.49 7.57 3.38
CA LYS A 76 -4.76 9.01 3.41
C LYS A 76 -5.56 9.52 2.20
N ALA A 77 -5.17 9.11 0.98
CA ALA A 77 -5.83 9.53 -0.27
C ALA A 77 -6.70 8.42 -0.91
N GLY A 78 -6.61 7.19 -0.38
CA GLY A 78 -7.29 6.03 -0.96
C GLY A 78 -6.82 5.72 -2.39
N LYS A 79 -5.53 5.93 -2.70
CA LYS A 79 -4.99 5.87 -4.07
C LYS A 79 -3.91 4.79 -4.20
N GLY A 80 -2.63 5.13 -4.00
CA GLY A 80 -1.50 4.20 -4.17
C GLY A 80 -1.50 3.05 -3.16
N ARG A 81 -1.35 3.36 -1.86
CA ARG A 81 -1.28 2.34 -0.80
C ARG A 81 -2.51 1.42 -0.75
N THR A 82 -3.70 2.03 -0.82
CA THR A 82 -4.97 1.30 -0.92
C THR A 82 -5.02 0.41 -2.16
N GLY A 83 -4.60 0.93 -3.32
CA GLY A 83 -4.59 0.18 -4.56
C GLY A 83 -3.67 -1.03 -4.53
N VAL A 84 -2.48 -0.90 -3.94
CA VAL A 84 -1.56 -2.05 -3.79
C VAL A 84 -2.25 -3.20 -3.07
N MET A 85 -2.91 -2.91 -1.95
CA MET A 85 -3.56 -3.96 -1.15
C MET A 85 -4.83 -4.50 -1.81
N ILE A 86 -5.63 -3.65 -2.48
CA ILE A 86 -6.80 -4.11 -3.24
C ILE A 86 -6.38 -4.99 -4.41
N CYS A 87 -5.36 -4.59 -5.19
CA CYS A 87 -4.83 -5.40 -6.28
C CYS A 87 -4.27 -6.73 -5.76
N ALA A 88 -3.60 -6.73 -4.60
CA ALA A 88 -3.14 -7.96 -3.95
C ALA A 88 -4.31 -8.90 -3.64
N TYR A 89 -5.40 -8.38 -3.05
CA TYR A 89 -6.58 -9.19 -2.75
C TYR A 89 -7.24 -9.74 -4.01
N LEU A 90 -7.41 -8.94 -5.06
CA LEU A 90 -7.98 -9.38 -6.34
C LEU A 90 -7.16 -10.52 -6.98
N LEU A 91 -5.83 -10.47 -6.88
CA LEU A 91 -4.95 -11.56 -7.29
C LEU A 91 -5.11 -12.79 -6.40
N TYR A 92 -5.22 -12.59 -5.08
CA TYR A 92 -5.37 -13.67 -4.10
C TYR A 92 -6.64 -14.50 -4.32
N VAL A 93 -7.78 -13.85 -4.59
CA VAL A 93 -9.04 -14.56 -4.89
C VAL A 93 -9.15 -15.08 -6.32
N GLY A 94 -8.15 -14.81 -7.17
CA GLY A 94 -8.12 -15.29 -8.55
C GLY A 94 -9.02 -14.54 -9.53
N GLU A 95 -9.52 -13.35 -9.16
CA GLU A 95 -10.26 -12.47 -10.09
C GLU A 95 -9.37 -12.00 -11.26
N PHE A 96 -8.07 -11.84 -11.00
CA PHE A 96 -7.05 -11.61 -12.02
C PHE A 96 -5.88 -12.56 -11.83
N THR A 97 -5.24 -12.94 -12.94
CA THR A 97 -4.05 -13.82 -12.91
C THR A 97 -2.74 -13.04 -13.07
N CYS A 98 -2.83 -11.80 -13.57
CA CYS A 98 -1.71 -10.92 -13.82
C CYS A 98 -1.80 -9.64 -13.00
N ALA A 99 -0.67 -9.23 -12.41
CA ALA A 99 -0.57 -7.97 -11.66
C ALA A 99 -1.01 -6.74 -12.47
N ASN A 100 -0.71 -6.68 -13.77
CA ASN A 100 -1.07 -5.54 -14.60
C ASN A 100 -2.59 -5.44 -14.78
N GLU A 101 -3.30 -6.56 -14.95
CA GLU A 101 -4.77 -6.58 -15.07
C GLU A 101 -5.43 -6.05 -13.79
N ALA A 102 -4.98 -6.53 -12.63
CA ALA A 102 -5.46 -6.04 -11.34
C ALA A 102 -5.18 -4.54 -11.13
N LEU A 103 -4.00 -4.07 -11.54
CA LEU A 103 -3.60 -2.66 -11.45
C LEU A 103 -4.41 -1.76 -12.39
N GLU A 104 -4.66 -2.21 -13.61
CA GLU A 104 -5.47 -1.50 -14.60
C GLU A 104 -6.93 -1.44 -14.18
N TYR A 105 -7.51 -2.55 -13.75
CA TYR A 105 -8.87 -2.61 -13.21
C TYR A 105 -9.04 -1.65 -12.04
N TYR A 106 -8.14 -1.68 -11.06
CA TYR A 106 -8.18 -0.74 -9.94
C TYR A 106 -8.06 0.72 -10.41
N GLY A 107 -7.16 1.00 -11.36
CA GLY A 107 -7.02 2.33 -11.98
C GLY A 107 -8.33 2.84 -12.59
N GLN A 108 -9.02 2.00 -13.37
CA GLN A 108 -10.31 2.32 -13.98
C GLN A 108 -11.40 2.57 -12.95
N GLN A 109 -11.50 1.71 -11.92
CA GLN A 109 -12.58 1.82 -10.93
C GLN A 109 -12.37 2.97 -9.95
N ARG A 110 -11.13 3.30 -9.62
CA ARG A 110 -10.83 4.30 -8.58
C ARG A 110 -10.62 5.71 -9.11
N THR A 111 -10.16 5.87 -10.35
CA THR A 111 -9.67 7.14 -10.89
C THR A 111 -10.25 7.46 -12.27
N VAL A 112 -10.35 8.75 -12.59
CA VAL A 112 -10.80 9.22 -13.92
C VAL A 112 -9.66 9.20 -14.94
N ASP A 113 -8.42 9.31 -14.47
CA ASP A 113 -7.21 9.49 -15.27
C ASP A 113 -6.34 8.23 -15.37
N MET A 114 -6.88 7.06 -14.97
CA MET A 114 -6.18 5.77 -14.89
C MET A 114 -5.01 5.72 -13.92
N ASN A 115 -4.75 6.80 -13.17
CA ASN A 115 -3.61 6.88 -12.27
C ASN A 115 -3.92 6.20 -10.94
N GLY A 116 -4.26 4.91 -10.89
CA GLY A 116 -4.48 4.19 -9.62
C GLY A 116 -3.21 4.08 -8.76
N VAL A 117 -2.45 3.00 -8.97
CA VAL A 117 -1.12 2.81 -8.37
C VAL A 117 -0.05 3.25 -9.36
N THR A 118 0.51 4.44 -9.14
CA THR A 118 1.48 5.05 -10.07
C THR A 118 2.94 4.83 -9.68
N ILE A 119 3.23 4.63 -8.39
CA ILE A 119 4.61 4.53 -7.91
C ILE A 119 5.23 3.20 -8.38
N PRO A 120 6.38 3.22 -9.08
CA PRO A 120 6.98 2.00 -9.65
C PRO A 120 7.29 0.91 -8.63
N SER A 121 7.79 1.26 -7.44
CA SER A 121 8.09 0.29 -6.38
C SER A 121 6.82 -0.38 -5.82
N GLN A 122 5.71 0.36 -5.71
CA GLN A 122 4.42 -0.18 -5.32
C GLN A 122 3.87 -1.17 -6.35
N ARG A 123 3.91 -0.80 -7.64
CA ARG A 123 3.51 -1.70 -8.74
C ARG A 123 4.35 -2.97 -8.79
N ARG A 124 5.67 -2.83 -8.58
CA ARG A 124 6.61 -3.96 -8.53
C ARG A 124 6.24 -4.98 -7.45
N TYR A 125 5.82 -4.53 -6.27
CA TYR A 125 5.43 -5.43 -5.19
C TYR A 125 4.13 -6.18 -5.44
N VAL A 126 3.17 -5.57 -6.16
CA VAL A 126 2.01 -6.32 -6.69
C VAL A 126 2.47 -7.40 -7.66
N GLY A 127 3.46 -7.11 -8.50
CA GLY A 127 4.12 -8.10 -9.37
C GLY A 127 4.79 -9.23 -8.61
N TYR A 128 5.56 -8.92 -7.56
CA TYR A 128 6.15 -9.92 -6.67
C TYR A 128 5.10 -10.80 -6.03
N PHE A 129 4.02 -10.21 -5.50
CA PHE A 129 2.94 -10.96 -4.88
C PHE A 129 2.22 -11.88 -5.87
N SER A 130 1.90 -11.39 -7.07
CA SER A 130 1.35 -12.20 -8.17
C SER A 130 2.26 -13.38 -8.51
N HIS A 131 3.58 -13.17 -8.54
CA HIS A 131 4.56 -14.23 -8.79
C HIS A 131 4.58 -15.27 -7.66
N LEU A 132 4.52 -14.85 -6.39
CA LEU A 132 4.47 -15.77 -5.25
C LEU A 132 3.24 -16.67 -5.32
N LEU A 133 2.06 -16.08 -5.55
CA LEU A 133 0.78 -16.81 -5.63
C LEU A 133 0.79 -17.84 -6.78
N ARG A 134 1.17 -17.41 -7.99
CA ARG A 134 1.15 -18.27 -9.19
C ARG A 134 2.08 -19.47 -9.08
N ASN A 135 3.21 -19.31 -8.41
CA ASN A 135 4.23 -20.35 -8.31
C ASN A 135 4.21 -21.07 -6.95
N ASN A 136 3.24 -20.76 -6.08
CA ASN A 136 3.14 -21.31 -4.73
C ASN A 136 4.47 -21.19 -3.95
N ILE A 137 5.12 -20.03 -4.04
CA ILE A 137 6.42 -19.77 -3.40
C ILE A 137 6.19 -19.22 -2.00
N HIS A 138 6.75 -19.89 -1.00
CA HIS A 138 6.83 -19.35 0.35
C HIS A 138 7.93 -18.29 0.43
N TYR A 139 7.56 -17.03 0.66
CA TYR A 139 8.52 -15.95 0.83
C TYR A 139 9.28 -16.09 2.16
N SER A 140 10.59 -15.87 2.14
CA SER A 140 11.42 -15.75 3.33
C SER A 140 12.37 -14.57 3.20
N VAL A 141 12.58 -13.86 4.30
CA VAL A 141 13.56 -12.77 4.36
C VAL A 141 14.95 -13.39 4.41
N VAL A 142 15.77 -13.08 3.41
CA VAL A 142 17.17 -13.47 3.35
C VAL A 142 18.05 -12.22 3.39
N PRO A 143 19.15 -12.21 4.18
CA PRO A 143 20.07 -11.09 4.19
C PRO A 143 20.76 -10.99 2.82
N MET A 144 20.65 -9.83 2.19
CA MET A 144 21.29 -9.53 0.91
C MET A 144 22.37 -8.46 1.12
N VAL A 145 23.56 -8.68 0.55
CA VAL A 145 24.64 -7.68 0.54
C VAL A 145 24.75 -7.09 -0.86
N LEU A 146 24.54 -5.78 -0.98
CA LEU A 146 24.84 -5.04 -2.19
C LEU A 146 26.37 -4.96 -2.35
N ARG A 147 26.92 -5.73 -3.30
CA ARG A 147 28.38 -5.87 -3.47
C ARG A 147 29.01 -4.75 -4.30
N SER A 148 28.37 -4.39 -5.40
CA SER A 148 28.82 -3.32 -6.29
C SER A 148 27.62 -2.67 -6.96
N ILE A 149 27.79 -1.40 -7.36
CA ILE A 149 26.93 -0.73 -8.33
C ILE A 149 27.86 -0.35 -9.47
N GLU A 150 27.63 -0.91 -10.65
CA GLU A 150 28.40 -0.61 -11.86
C GLU A 150 27.55 0.26 -12.77
N LEU A 151 28.08 1.42 -13.15
CA LEU A 151 27.43 2.36 -14.05
C LEU A 151 28.07 2.23 -15.43
N GLU A 152 27.35 1.64 -16.38
CA GLU A 152 27.77 1.64 -17.77
C GLU A 152 27.56 3.04 -18.37
N ASN A 153 28.55 3.54 -19.13
CA ASN A 153 28.52 4.86 -19.77
C ASN A 153 28.29 6.02 -18.79
N ALA A 154 28.88 5.96 -17.59
CA ALA A 154 28.76 7.03 -16.61
C ALA A 154 29.13 8.40 -17.22
N PRO A 155 28.34 9.47 -16.96
CA PRO A 155 28.65 10.79 -17.46
C PRO A 155 30.01 11.25 -16.92
N VAL A 156 30.80 11.88 -17.79
CA VAL A 156 32.02 12.57 -17.34
C VAL A 156 31.59 13.73 -16.44
N LEU A 157 31.81 13.58 -15.14
CA LEU A 157 31.55 14.67 -14.19
C LEU A 157 32.62 15.74 -14.41
N ASP A 158 32.21 16.92 -14.89
CA ASP A 158 33.10 18.08 -14.90
C ASP A 158 33.42 18.46 -13.44
N LYS A 159 34.69 18.31 -13.07
CA LYS A 159 35.19 18.63 -11.72
C LYS A 159 34.97 20.10 -11.35
N ALA A 160 34.79 20.99 -12.32
CA ALA A 160 34.55 22.41 -12.07
C ALA A 160 33.17 22.70 -11.43
N VAL A 161 32.18 21.82 -11.60
CA VAL A 161 30.80 22.05 -11.09
C VAL A 161 30.69 21.73 -9.59
N PHE A 162 31.56 20.86 -9.06
CA PHE A 162 31.48 20.36 -7.67
C PHE A 162 32.55 20.95 -6.73
N SER A 163 33.31 21.98 -7.17
CA SER A 163 34.36 22.61 -6.36
C SER A 163 33.92 23.88 -5.60
N LYS A 164 32.63 24.04 -5.32
CA LYS A 164 32.10 25.05 -4.39
C LYS A 164 31.60 24.39 -3.11
#